data_AF-A0A7Z6MR50-F1
#
_entry.id   AF-A0A7Z6MR50-F1
#
_cell.length_a   1.000
_cell.length_b   1.000
_cell.length_c   1.000
_cell.angle_alpha   90.00
_cell.angle_beta   90.00
_cell.angle_gamma   90.00
#
_symmetry.space_group_name_H-M   'P 1'
#
loop_
_entity.id
_entity.type
_entity.pdbx_description
1 polymer ?
#
loop_
_entity_poly.entity_id
_entity_poly.type
_entity_poly.pdbx_seq_one_letter_code
_entity_poly.pdbx_strand_id
1 'polypeptide(L)'
;MAITRQHHVSLVHSASFSTPVSVAYWQPANPYAGRSDAALALEFDKNFDAFRPAGSPHATQGKIRQVAGRPLTGDSQQDKLTMLAREILKRDHVMNQLDTVDVAGRDGIIGRWNPKMAANKLSESSPQYFVPTPGSWLLKPAIAASLIAY
;
A
#
# COMPACT_ATOMS: atom_id res chain seq x y z
N MET A 1 20.98 58.31 -41.44
CA MET A 1 20.77 58.30 -39.97
C MET A 1 19.28 58.37 -39.71
N ALA A 2 18.82 57.67 -38.67
CA ALA A 2 17.50 57.04 -38.57
C ALA A 2 16.26 57.97 -38.56
N ILE A 3 15.22 57.53 -39.26
CA ILE A 3 13.83 58.02 -39.17
C ILE A 3 13.07 56.95 -38.40
N THR A 4 12.54 57.28 -37.22
CA THR A 4 11.59 56.41 -36.52
C THR A 4 10.30 57.17 -36.28
N ARG A 5 9.29 56.84 -37.10
CA ARG A 5 7.88 57.22 -36.91
C ARG A 5 7.27 56.37 -35.80
N GLN A 6 6.52 57.02 -34.92
CA GLN A 6 5.51 56.38 -34.08
C GLN A 6 4.26 56.06 -34.91
N HIS A 7 3.70 54.87 -34.70
CA HIS A 7 2.31 54.57 -35.01
C HIS A 7 1.72 53.77 -33.83
N HIS A 8 0.59 54.26 -33.32
CA HIS A 8 -0.25 53.62 -32.32
C HIS A 8 -0.92 52.37 -32.90
N VAL A 9 -0.98 51.27 -32.12
CA VAL A 9 -2.06 50.27 -32.24
C VAL A 9 -2.32 49.66 -30.85
N SER A 10 -3.54 49.87 -30.34
CA SER A 10 -4.08 49.16 -29.19
C SER A 10 -4.39 47.72 -29.58
N LEU A 11 -3.87 46.73 -28.85
CA LEU A 11 -4.46 45.39 -28.84
C LEU A 11 -4.81 44.99 -27.40
N VAL A 12 -6.10 45.08 -27.10
CA VAL A 12 -6.74 44.26 -26.09
C VAL A 12 -6.67 42.82 -26.56
N HIS A 13 -5.82 42.01 -25.94
CA HIS A 13 -5.90 40.57 -26.07
C HIS A 13 -6.50 40.01 -24.80
N SER A 14 -7.77 39.63 -24.92
CA SER A 14 -8.48 38.74 -24.02
C SER A 14 -7.63 37.47 -23.84
N ALA A 15 -6.98 37.35 -22.68
CA ALA A 15 -6.47 36.06 -22.23
C ALA A 15 -7.70 35.22 -21.85
N SER A 16 -8.22 34.47 -22.81
CA SER A 16 -9.08 33.33 -22.52
C SER A 16 -8.27 32.38 -21.66
N PHE A 17 -8.48 32.44 -20.34
CA PHE A 17 -8.06 31.38 -19.45
C PHE A 17 -8.85 30.14 -19.84
N SER A 18 -8.30 29.33 -20.75
CA SER A 18 -8.68 27.94 -20.87
C SER A 18 -8.52 27.33 -19.49
N THR A 19 -9.65 27.11 -18.83
CA THR A 19 -9.74 26.26 -17.65
C THR A 19 -8.89 25.01 -17.90
N PRO A 20 -7.96 24.62 -16.99
CA PRO A 20 -7.43 23.28 -17.08
C PRO A 20 -8.63 22.35 -16.97
N VAL A 21 -8.91 21.63 -18.06
CA VAL A 21 -9.81 20.49 -18.03
C VAL A 21 -9.20 19.58 -16.98
N SER A 22 -9.79 19.56 -15.78
CA SER A 22 -9.53 18.53 -14.78
C SER A 22 -9.97 17.23 -15.42
N VAL A 23 -9.05 16.60 -16.17
CA VAL A 23 -9.23 15.23 -16.60
C VAL A 23 -9.24 14.46 -15.30
N ALA A 24 -10.44 14.14 -14.81
CA ALA A 24 -10.61 13.20 -13.73
C ALA A 24 -10.04 11.89 -14.25
N TYR A 25 -8.75 11.67 -14.00
CA TYR A 25 -8.11 10.39 -14.27
C TYR A 25 -8.92 9.42 -13.44
N TRP A 26 -9.74 8.60 -14.09
CA TRP A 26 -10.32 7.41 -13.49
C TRP A 26 -9.13 6.54 -13.10
N GLN A 27 -8.56 6.79 -11.92
CA GLN A 27 -7.58 5.90 -11.34
C GLN A 27 -8.34 4.58 -11.16
N PRO A 28 -7.93 3.49 -11.83
CA PRO A 28 -8.58 2.22 -11.65
C PRO A 28 -8.57 1.92 -10.14
N ALA A 29 -9.74 1.58 -9.61
CA ALA A 29 -9.88 1.29 -8.19
C ALA A 29 -8.88 0.20 -7.79
N ASN A 30 -8.19 0.39 -6.67
CA ASN A 30 -7.24 -0.60 -6.19
C ASN A 30 -7.99 -1.90 -5.85
N PRO A 31 -7.79 -3.02 -6.58
CA PRO A 31 -8.54 -4.26 -6.36
C PRO A 31 -8.21 -4.92 -5.01
N TYR A 32 -7.18 -4.43 -4.32
CA TYR A 32 -6.74 -4.93 -3.03
C TYR A 32 -7.31 -4.16 -1.84
N ALA A 33 -7.94 -2.99 -2.06
CA ALA A 33 -8.46 -2.14 -0.99
C ALA A 33 -9.53 -2.84 -0.13
N GLY A 34 -10.34 -3.72 -0.72
CA GLY A 34 -11.37 -4.49 -0.01
C GLY A 34 -10.88 -5.82 0.57
N ARG A 35 -9.61 -6.19 0.38
CA ARG A 35 -9.09 -7.47 0.87
C ARG A 35 -8.73 -7.40 2.35
N SER A 36 -8.80 -8.55 3.03
CA SER A 36 -8.25 -8.70 4.37
C SER A 36 -6.72 -8.63 4.36
N ASP A 37 -6.14 -8.34 5.52
CA ASP A 37 -4.70 -8.22 5.70
C ASP A 37 -3.96 -9.54 5.45
N ALA A 38 -4.55 -10.65 5.89
CA ALA A 38 -4.04 -11.98 5.58
C ALA A 38 -4.08 -12.25 4.06
N ALA A 39 -5.15 -11.86 3.37
CA ALA A 39 -5.25 -12.02 1.92
C ALA A 39 -4.24 -11.14 1.15
N LEU A 40 -3.89 -9.96 1.68
CA LEU A 40 -2.82 -9.12 1.15
C LEU A 40 -1.45 -9.79 1.29
N ALA A 41 -1.15 -10.35 2.46
CA ALA A 41 0.11 -11.07 2.69
C ALA A 41 0.25 -12.31 1.80
N LEU A 42 -0.85 -13.05 1.57
CA LEU A 42 -0.86 -14.16 0.61
C LEU A 42 -0.72 -13.70 -0.85
N GLU A 43 -1.27 -12.54 -1.20
CA GLU A 43 -1.08 -12.00 -2.54
C GLU A 43 0.35 -11.52 -2.75
N PHE A 44 0.98 -10.98 -1.71
CA PHE A 44 2.41 -10.68 -1.71
C PHE A 44 3.25 -11.94 -1.89
N ASP A 45 2.93 -13.04 -1.21
CA ASP A 45 3.60 -14.35 -1.36
C ASP A 45 3.62 -14.83 -2.83
N LYS A 46 2.46 -14.79 -3.49
CA LYS A 46 2.33 -15.19 -4.91
C LYS A 46 3.18 -14.34 -5.86
N ASN A 47 3.39 -13.07 -5.50
CA ASN A 47 4.11 -12.10 -6.30
C ASN A 47 5.50 -11.80 -5.73
N PHE A 48 6.01 -12.62 -4.80
CA PHE A 48 7.21 -12.36 -4.02
C PHE A 48 8.40 -11.97 -4.89
N ASP A 49 8.56 -12.64 -6.03
CA ASP A 49 9.70 -12.41 -6.93
C ASP A 49 9.73 -11.01 -7.54
N ALA A 50 8.58 -10.36 -7.70
CA ALA A 50 8.49 -8.97 -8.17
C ALA A 50 9.05 -7.96 -7.15
N PHE A 51 9.12 -8.34 -5.88
CA PHE A 51 9.56 -7.51 -4.76
C PHE A 51 10.99 -7.82 -4.31
N ARG A 52 11.72 -8.63 -5.07
CA ARG A 52 13.15 -8.89 -4.85
C ARG A 52 14.01 -7.90 -5.65
N PRO A 53 15.06 -7.32 -5.05
CA PRO A 53 16.17 -6.77 -5.82
C PRO A 53 16.81 -7.85 -6.70
N ALA A 54 17.36 -7.47 -7.86
CA ALA A 54 18.05 -8.41 -8.74
C ALA A 54 19.22 -9.09 -8.00
N GLY A 55 19.32 -10.42 -8.09
CA GLY A 55 20.35 -11.20 -7.40
C GLY A 55 20.12 -11.45 -5.90
N SER A 56 19.08 -10.86 -5.30
CA SER A 56 18.72 -11.14 -3.90
C SER A 56 17.75 -12.33 -3.81
N PRO A 57 17.90 -13.26 -2.84
CA PRO A 57 16.88 -14.26 -2.53
C PRO A 57 15.69 -13.67 -1.73
N HIS A 58 15.82 -12.45 -1.21
CA HIS A 58 14.83 -11.83 -0.33
C HIS A 58 14.12 -10.65 -0.99
N ALA A 59 12.85 -10.48 -0.64
CA ALA A 59 12.14 -9.24 -0.91
C ALA A 59 12.60 -8.17 0.09
N THR A 60 12.37 -6.89 -0.23
CA THR A 60 12.77 -5.79 0.66
C THR A 60 11.72 -4.68 0.69
N GLN A 61 11.67 -3.95 1.80
CA GLN A 61 10.81 -2.76 1.88
C GLN A 61 11.16 -1.71 0.84
N GLY A 62 12.46 -1.55 0.55
CA GLY A 62 12.95 -0.64 -0.48
C GLY A 62 12.38 -0.99 -1.85
N LYS A 63 12.37 -2.28 -2.22
CA LYS A 63 11.81 -2.73 -3.49
C LYS A 63 10.29 -2.56 -3.54
N ILE A 64 9.57 -2.77 -2.43
CA ILE A 64 8.13 -2.49 -2.33
C ILE A 64 7.84 -1.01 -2.58
N ARG A 65 8.59 -0.10 -1.93
CA ARG A 65 8.48 1.36 -2.17
C ARG A 65 8.76 1.73 -3.62
N GLN A 66 9.79 1.11 -4.23
CA GLN A 66 10.10 1.31 -5.64
C GLN A 66 8.92 0.87 -6.55
N VAL A 67 8.31 -0.28 -6.29
CA VAL A 67 7.17 -0.78 -7.10
C VAL A 67 5.94 0.10 -6.89
N ALA A 68 5.65 0.52 -5.66
CA ALA A 68 4.51 1.39 -5.35
C ALA A 68 4.59 2.77 -6.04
N GLY A 69 5.81 3.27 -6.26
CA GLY A 69 6.08 4.55 -6.93
C GLY A 69 5.94 4.52 -8.46
N ARG A 70 5.71 3.36 -9.08
CA ARG A 70 5.56 3.26 -10.54
C ARG A 70 4.27 3.95 -11.01
N PRO A 71 4.28 4.57 -12.20
CA PRO A 71 3.04 4.99 -12.85
C PRO A 71 2.22 3.76 -13.26
N LEU A 72 0.90 3.90 -13.30
CA LEU A 72 0.03 2.90 -13.92
C LEU A 72 0.05 3.15 -15.43
N THR A 73 0.38 2.12 -16.21
CA THR A 73 0.64 2.28 -17.66
C THR A 73 -0.38 1.56 -18.54
N GLY A 74 -1.35 0.85 -17.93
CA GLY A 74 -2.28 -0.02 -18.64
C GLY A 74 -1.75 -1.45 -18.82
N ASP A 75 -0.52 -1.75 -18.37
CA ASP A 75 -0.04 -3.11 -18.29
C ASP A 75 -0.68 -3.77 -17.07
N SER A 76 -1.63 -4.68 -17.32
CA SER A 76 -2.45 -5.26 -16.25
C SER A 76 -1.65 -5.98 -15.17
N GLN A 77 -0.46 -6.51 -15.47
CA GLN A 77 0.37 -7.22 -14.50
C GLN A 77 1.20 -6.23 -13.68
N GLN A 78 1.90 -5.29 -14.32
CA GLN A 78 2.68 -4.27 -13.63
C GLN A 78 1.80 -3.34 -12.79
N ASP A 79 0.62 -3.01 -13.28
CA ASP A 79 -0.33 -2.16 -12.56
C ASP A 79 -0.87 -2.86 -11.31
N LYS A 80 -1.16 -4.17 -11.38
CA LYS A 80 -1.52 -4.97 -10.21
C LYS A 80 -0.40 -5.01 -9.18
N LEU A 81 0.84 -5.24 -9.58
CA LEU A 81 1.99 -5.23 -8.66
C LEU A 81 2.15 -3.86 -7.98
N THR A 82 1.96 -2.78 -8.73
CA THR A 82 2.01 -1.40 -8.24
C THR A 82 0.90 -1.15 -7.21
N MET A 83 -0.33 -1.57 -7.51
CA MET A 83 -1.48 -1.43 -6.63
C MET A 83 -1.36 -2.29 -5.36
N LEU A 84 -0.80 -3.50 -5.47
CA LEU A 84 -0.50 -4.37 -4.34
C LEU A 84 0.52 -3.71 -3.40
N ALA A 85 1.62 -3.19 -3.96
CA ALA A 85 2.65 -2.52 -3.20
C ALA A 85 2.13 -1.28 -2.46
N ARG A 86 1.30 -0.46 -3.14
CA ARG A 86 0.64 0.71 -2.55
C ARG A 86 -0.27 0.31 -1.39
N GLU A 87 -1.04 -0.75 -1.54
CA GLU A 87 -1.95 -1.21 -0.47
C GLU A 87 -1.17 -1.74 0.75
N ILE A 88 -0.09 -2.48 0.54
CA ILE A 88 0.77 -2.97 1.63
C ILE A 88 1.39 -1.80 2.39
N LEU A 89 1.90 -0.77 1.70
CA LEU A 89 2.47 0.43 2.34
C LEU A 89 1.41 1.29 3.03
N LYS A 90 0.16 1.24 2.60
CA LYS A 90 -0.95 1.92 3.26
C LYS A 90 -1.34 1.23 4.59
N ARG A 91 -1.02 -0.05 4.74
CA ARG A 91 -1.36 -0.88 5.90
C ARG A 91 -0.10 -1.22 6.69
N ASP A 92 0.34 -0.29 7.53
CA ASP A 92 1.57 -0.40 8.31
C ASP A 92 1.69 -1.72 9.08
N HIS A 93 0.59 -2.26 9.60
CA HIS A 93 0.60 -3.52 10.33
C HIS A 93 0.88 -4.74 9.43
N VAL A 94 0.38 -4.75 8.19
CA VAL A 94 0.71 -5.80 7.20
C VAL A 94 2.19 -5.74 6.87
N MET A 95 2.67 -4.53 6.58
CA MET A 95 4.08 -4.29 6.29
C MET A 95 4.99 -4.72 7.45
N ASN A 96 4.57 -4.43 8.69
CA ASN A 96 5.30 -4.84 9.89
C ASN A 96 5.33 -6.37 10.03
N GLN A 97 4.21 -7.07 9.88
CA GLN A 97 4.23 -8.54 9.96
C GLN A 97 5.06 -9.18 8.85
N LEU A 98 5.06 -8.64 7.63
CA LEU A 98 5.91 -9.15 6.54
C LEU A 98 7.40 -9.08 6.89
N ASP A 99 7.84 -8.04 7.59
CA ASP A 99 9.26 -7.82 7.89
C ASP A 99 9.73 -8.51 9.17
N THR A 100 8.85 -8.67 10.16
CA THR A 100 9.27 -9.04 11.53
C THR A 100 8.76 -10.41 12.01
N VAL A 101 8.10 -11.21 11.16
CA VAL A 101 7.43 -12.44 11.65
C VAL A 101 8.37 -13.61 11.89
N ASP A 102 9.51 -13.67 11.20
CA ASP A 102 10.51 -14.74 11.31
C ASP A 102 11.76 -14.34 12.11
N VAL A 103 11.96 -13.05 12.37
CA VAL A 103 13.10 -12.50 13.10
C VAL A 103 12.68 -11.50 14.18
N ALA A 104 13.49 -11.38 15.24
CA ALA A 104 13.28 -10.38 16.28
C ALA A 104 13.72 -8.98 15.79
N GLY A 105 12.82 -8.26 15.13
CA GLY A 105 13.04 -6.86 14.74
C GLY A 105 12.76 -6.58 13.27
N ARG A 106 12.87 -5.30 12.91
CA ARG A 106 12.61 -4.78 11.56
C ARG A 106 13.94 -4.50 10.86
N ASP A 107 14.39 -5.41 10.00
CA ASP A 107 15.67 -5.30 9.28
C ASP A 107 15.51 -4.82 7.83
N GLY A 108 14.25 -4.70 7.37
CA GLY A 108 13.90 -4.29 6.03
C GLY A 108 13.95 -5.42 4.98
N ILE A 109 14.21 -6.65 5.42
CA ILE A 109 14.34 -7.86 4.62
C ILE A 109 13.11 -8.73 4.86
N ILE A 110 12.47 -9.14 3.77
CA ILE A 110 11.31 -10.01 3.81
C ILE A 110 11.74 -11.37 3.26
N GLY A 111 11.87 -12.34 4.16
CA GLY A 111 12.19 -13.72 3.84
C GLY A 111 11.12 -14.42 3.01
N ARG A 112 11.48 -15.51 2.33
CA ARG A 112 10.54 -16.25 1.46
C ARG A 112 9.35 -16.84 2.22
N TRP A 113 9.51 -17.15 3.50
CA TRP A 113 8.47 -17.74 4.34
C TRP A 113 7.61 -16.70 5.08
N ASN A 114 8.12 -15.47 5.22
CA ASN A 114 7.47 -14.40 5.96
C ASN A 114 6.05 -14.11 5.47
N PRO A 115 5.75 -14.03 4.17
CA PRO A 115 4.41 -13.69 3.70
C PRO A 115 3.34 -14.67 4.20
N LYS A 116 3.65 -15.97 4.16
CA LYS A 116 2.73 -17.01 4.64
C LYS A 116 2.59 -17.00 6.16
N MET A 117 3.70 -16.79 6.89
CA MET A 117 3.66 -16.66 8.36
C MET A 117 2.89 -15.41 8.81
N ALA A 118 3.13 -14.28 8.15
CA ALA A 118 2.42 -13.02 8.36
C ALA A 118 0.93 -13.18 8.08
N ALA A 119 0.55 -13.86 7.00
CA ALA A 119 -0.85 -14.14 6.69
C ALA A 119 -1.55 -14.92 7.82
N ASN A 120 -0.92 -15.97 8.34
CA ASN A 120 -1.45 -16.75 9.46
C ASN A 120 -1.64 -15.86 10.70
N LYS A 121 -0.61 -15.11 11.08
CA LYS A 121 -0.66 -14.22 12.25
C LYS A 121 -1.69 -13.10 12.10
N LEU A 122 -1.83 -12.50 10.91
CA LEU A 122 -2.84 -11.48 10.61
C LEU A 122 -4.27 -12.07 10.62
N SER A 123 -4.43 -13.34 10.28
CA SER A 123 -5.72 -14.04 10.38
C SER A 123 -6.13 -14.32 11.82
N GLU A 124 -5.15 -14.56 12.70
CA GLU A 124 -5.35 -14.75 14.15
C GLU A 124 -5.58 -13.41 14.89
N SER A 125 -4.95 -12.34 14.42
CA SER A 125 -5.00 -11.00 15.02
C SER A 125 -6.27 -10.21 14.65
N SER A 126 -7.02 -10.66 13.64
CA SER A 126 -8.37 -10.15 13.40
C SER A 126 -9.22 -10.59 14.59
N PRO A 127 -9.84 -9.70 15.37
CA PRO A 127 -10.75 -10.12 16.42
C PRO A 127 -11.81 -10.99 15.74
N GLN A 128 -11.74 -12.30 16.01
CA GLN A 128 -12.85 -13.20 15.77
C GLN A 128 -14.00 -12.52 16.51
N TYR A 129 -14.94 -11.92 15.78
CA TYR A 129 -16.22 -11.56 16.36
C TYR A 129 -16.75 -12.88 16.89
N PHE A 130 -16.56 -13.08 18.20
CA PHE A 130 -17.18 -14.16 18.93
C PHE A 130 -18.66 -13.97 18.68
N VAL A 131 -19.22 -14.75 17.76
CA VAL A 131 -20.65 -14.94 17.67
C VAL A 131 -20.94 -15.87 18.83
N PRO A 132 -21.49 -15.40 19.97
CA PRO A 132 -21.91 -16.31 21.01
C PRO A 132 -22.96 -17.22 20.38
N THR A 133 -22.59 -18.46 20.07
CA THR A 133 -23.58 -19.51 19.86
C THR A 133 -24.29 -19.72 21.19
N PRO A 134 -25.64 -19.79 21.22
CA PRO A 134 -26.37 -20.11 22.44
C PRO A 134 -25.86 -21.45 22.99
N GLY A 135 -25.15 -21.41 24.12
CA GLY A 135 -24.55 -22.59 24.76
C GLY A 135 -23.09 -22.42 25.23
N SER A 136 -22.40 -21.35 24.83
CA SER A 136 -21.00 -21.11 25.21
C SER A 136 -20.84 -20.31 26.52
N TRP A 137 -21.46 -20.78 27.59
CA TRP A 137 -21.20 -20.30 28.96
C TRP A 137 -20.23 -21.22 29.67
N LEU A 138 -18.94 -21.22 29.34
CA LEU A 138 -17.86 -21.75 30.20
C LEU A 138 -16.50 -21.59 29.51
N LEU A 139 -15.94 -20.38 29.56
CA LEU A 139 -14.50 -20.09 29.74
C LEU A 139 -14.28 -18.58 29.55
N LYS A 140 -14.07 -17.88 30.66
CA LYS A 140 -13.55 -16.51 30.62
C LYS A 140 -12.06 -16.58 30.25
N PRO A 141 -11.56 -15.88 29.23
CA PRO A 141 -10.14 -15.55 29.22
C PRO A 141 -9.93 -14.48 30.30
N ALA A 142 -9.16 -14.83 31.33
CA ALA A 142 -8.65 -13.86 32.30
C ALA A 142 -7.68 -12.93 31.56
N ILE A 143 -8.19 -11.79 31.08
CA ILE A 143 -7.33 -10.70 30.63
C ILE A 143 -6.76 -10.07 31.90
N ALA A 144 -5.59 -10.52 32.32
CA ALA A 144 -4.81 -9.85 33.34
C ALA A 144 -4.27 -8.53 32.77
N ALA A 145 -5.10 -7.49 32.80
CA ALA A 145 -4.61 -6.13 32.69
C ALA A 145 -3.93 -5.77 34.02
N SER A 146 -2.59 -5.89 34.04
CA SER A 146 -1.79 -5.22 35.07
C SER A 146 -1.89 -3.72 34.86
N LEU A 147 -2.63 -3.05 35.74
CA LEU A 147 -2.58 -1.61 35.95
C LEU A 147 -1.99 -1.37 37.34
N ILE A 148 -0.70 -1.02 37.36
CA ILE A 148 -0.03 -0.41 38.51
C ILE A 148 -0.14 1.10 38.32
N ALA A 149 -0.84 1.76 39.24
CA ALA A 149 -0.79 3.18 39.65
C ALA A 149 -2.13 3.44 40.38
N TYR A 150 -2.20 3.88 41.64
CA TYR A 150 -1.35 4.74 42.46
C TYR A 150 -1.32 4.22 43.91
#